data_AF-A0A6J5GSZ5-F1
#
_entry.id   AF-A0A6J5GSZ5-F1
#
_cell.length_a   1.000
_cell.length_b   1.000
_cell.length_c   1.000
_cell.angle_alpha   90.00
_cell.angle_beta   90.00
_cell.angle_gamma   90.00
#
_symmetry.space_group_name_H-M   'P 1'
#
loop_
_entity.id
_entity.type
_entity.pdbx_description
1 polymer ?
#
loop_
_entity_poly.entity_id
_entity_poly.type
_entity_poly.pdbx_seq_one_letter_code
_entity_poly.pdbx_strand_id
1 'polypeptide(L)'
;MEPKFNPKSIPNRVTAIAVQARMRANSASHYELGLFYQAMLKRRLWSSHRDLAESFGVSRPNVSKAIALARIPSEVVNAIGGAEHISFRVGALLLDAIDQIGEALFIRRAREAVRVGFTAVDDILEFVVFDRIPQHAPNKIQVHLARDKKSLRVDIPDLDDLLPHLPRVEAFISTAFVMFKSALAADIAAAAVKAQRRLGTKTSGQKERTR
;
A
#
# COMPACT_ATOMS: atom_id res chain seq x y z
N MET A 1 8.22 -1.51 -14.10
CA MET A 1 9.16 -2.64 -14.23
C MET A 1 8.78 -3.40 -15.49
N GLU A 2 9.67 -3.55 -16.47
CA GLU A 2 9.37 -4.38 -17.65
C GLU A 2 9.46 -5.86 -17.29
N PRO A 3 8.59 -6.73 -17.82
CA PRO A 3 8.67 -8.17 -17.56
C PRO A 3 10.00 -8.72 -18.06
N LYS A 4 10.68 -9.55 -17.24
CA LYS A 4 11.94 -10.25 -17.58
C LYS A 4 11.83 -11.28 -18.72
N PHE A 5 10.72 -11.27 -19.45
CA PHE A 5 10.43 -12.12 -20.59
C PHE A 5 9.66 -11.32 -21.64
N ASN A 6 9.89 -11.62 -22.91
CA ASN A 6 9.07 -11.10 -24.00
C ASN A 6 8.00 -12.14 -24.37
N PRO A 7 6.70 -11.88 -24.16
CA PRO A 7 5.65 -12.82 -24.52
C PRO A 7 5.68 -13.21 -26.00
N LYS A 8 6.06 -12.31 -26.91
CA LYS A 8 6.03 -12.56 -28.36
C LYS A 8 7.11 -13.55 -28.81
N SER A 9 8.20 -13.71 -28.07
CA SER A 9 9.29 -14.63 -28.40
C SER A 9 9.04 -16.08 -27.97
N ILE A 10 7.85 -16.39 -27.45
CA ILE A 10 7.51 -17.71 -26.90
C ILE A 10 6.49 -18.38 -27.83
N PRO A 11 6.90 -19.10 -28.89
CA PRO A 11 5.98 -19.53 -29.94
C PRO A 11 4.99 -20.61 -29.51
N ASN A 12 5.34 -21.45 -28.53
CA ASN A 12 4.55 -22.63 -28.15
C ASN A 12 4.72 -23.00 -26.66
N ARG A 13 3.96 -24.03 -26.22
CA ARG A 13 3.98 -24.53 -24.83
C ARG A 13 5.36 -25.02 -24.40
N VAL A 14 6.11 -25.70 -25.27
CA VAL A 14 7.45 -26.23 -24.96
C VAL A 14 8.42 -25.10 -24.63
N THR A 15 8.45 -24.05 -25.45
CA THR A 15 9.29 -22.86 -25.19
C THR A 15 8.86 -22.15 -23.91
N ALA A 16 7.55 -22.05 -23.65
CA ALA A 16 7.04 -21.44 -22.43
C ALA A 16 7.47 -22.20 -21.16
N ILE A 17 7.45 -23.53 -21.19
CA ILE A 17 7.96 -24.39 -20.10
C ILE A 17 9.44 -24.13 -19.84
N ALA A 18 10.26 -24.09 -20.90
CA ALA A 18 11.70 -23.81 -20.77
C ALA A 18 11.97 -22.39 -20.21
N VAL A 19 11.22 -21.38 -20.66
CA VAL A 19 11.33 -20.00 -20.16
C VAL A 19 10.96 -19.93 -18.69
N GLN A 20 9.88 -20.58 -18.26
CA GLN A 20 9.47 -20.60 -16.86
C GLN A 20 10.51 -21.26 -15.96
N ALA A 21 11.09 -22.39 -16.40
CA ALA A 21 12.17 -23.05 -15.67
C ALA A 21 13.37 -22.11 -15.48
N ARG A 22 13.76 -21.37 -16.52
CA ARG A 22 14.83 -20.36 -16.45
C ARG A 22 14.47 -19.20 -15.52
N MET A 23 13.23 -18.70 -15.56
CA MET A 23 12.78 -17.65 -14.65
C MET A 23 12.91 -18.10 -13.19
N ARG A 24 12.52 -19.34 -12.87
CA ARG A 24 12.65 -19.88 -11.52
C ARG A 24 14.11 -20.07 -11.10
N ALA A 25 14.96 -20.55 -12.01
CA ALA A 25 16.40 -20.66 -11.76
C ALA A 25 17.05 -19.28 -11.48
N ASN A 26 16.50 -18.22 -12.07
CA ASN A 26 16.93 -16.83 -11.85
C ASN A 26 16.17 -16.13 -10.71
N SER A 27 15.58 -16.90 -9.78
CA SER A 27 14.85 -16.37 -8.62
C SER A 27 13.74 -15.36 -8.97
N ALA A 28 13.00 -15.59 -10.06
CA ALA A 28 11.87 -14.74 -10.41
C ALA A 28 10.84 -14.72 -9.27
N SER A 29 10.32 -13.52 -8.96
CA SER A 29 9.36 -13.35 -7.88
C SER A 29 7.99 -13.93 -8.24
N HIS A 30 7.13 -14.11 -7.24
CA HIS A 30 5.75 -14.57 -7.46
C HIS A 30 4.94 -13.61 -8.34
N TYR A 31 5.21 -12.30 -8.23
CA TYR A 31 4.63 -11.28 -9.11
C TYR A 31 5.06 -11.47 -10.56
N GLU A 32 6.36 -11.68 -10.80
CA GLU A 32 6.92 -11.88 -12.14
C GLU A 32 6.39 -13.16 -12.81
N LEU A 33 6.30 -14.25 -12.03
CA LEU A 33 5.67 -15.49 -12.49
C LEU A 33 4.18 -15.29 -12.77
N GLY A 34 3.50 -14.45 -11.99
CA GLY A 34 2.12 -14.02 -12.24
C GLY A 34 1.94 -13.36 -13.60
N LEU A 35 2.77 -12.36 -13.90
CA LEU A 35 2.78 -11.68 -15.21
C LEU A 35 3.03 -12.67 -16.35
N PHE A 36 3.94 -13.62 -16.14
CA PHE A 36 4.22 -14.69 -17.08
C PHE A 36 3.00 -15.57 -17.34
N TYR A 37 2.37 -16.11 -16.30
CA TYR A 37 1.19 -16.97 -16.45
C TYR A 37 0.02 -16.22 -17.10
N GLN A 38 -0.22 -14.98 -16.69
CA GLN A 38 -1.26 -14.12 -17.28
C GLN A 38 -1.01 -13.91 -18.78
N ALA A 39 0.23 -13.64 -19.19
CA ALA A 39 0.59 -13.46 -20.59
C ALA A 39 0.39 -14.74 -21.42
N MET A 40 0.75 -15.90 -20.87
CA MET A 40 0.58 -17.18 -21.57
C MET A 40 -0.90 -17.55 -21.76
N LEU A 41 -1.74 -17.26 -20.77
CA LEU A 41 -3.20 -17.42 -20.87
C LEU A 41 -3.81 -16.45 -21.89
N LYS A 42 -3.38 -15.18 -21.89
CA LYS A 42 -3.85 -14.17 -22.85
C LYS A 42 -3.53 -14.54 -24.29
N ARG A 43 -2.42 -15.25 -24.50
CA ARG A 43 -2.00 -15.82 -25.79
C ARG A 43 -2.65 -17.16 -26.13
N ARG A 44 -3.54 -17.67 -25.27
CA ARG A 44 -4.25 -18.94 -25.42
C ARG A 44 -3.33 -20.15 -25.65
N LEU A 45 -2.09 -20.09 -25.15
CA LEU A 45 -1.21 -21.27 -25.16
C LEU A 45 -1.79 -22.37 -24.27
N TRP A 46 -2.47 -22.00 -23.19
CA TRP A 46 -3.26 -22.89 -22.34
C TRP A 46 -4.72 -22.43 -22.27
N SER A 47 -5.62 -23.39 -22.12
CA SER A 47 -7.06 -23.15 -22.12
C SER A 47 -7.61 -22.72 -20.76
N SER A 48 -6.90 -23.04 -19.68
CA SER A 48 -7.34 -22.78 -18.32
C SER A 48 -6.17 -22.69 -17.34
N HIS A 49 -6.42 -22.13 -16.16
CA HIS A 49 -5.44 -22.14 -15.06
C HIS A 49 -5.05 -23.56 -14.64
N ARG A 50 -5.95 -24.54 -14.79
CA ARG A 50 -5.69 -25.94 -14.45
C ARG A 50 -4.69 -26.58 -15.41
N ASP A 51 -4.98 -26.47 -16.71
CA ASP A 51 -4.12 -26.97 -17.81
C ASP A 51 -2.71 -26.34 -17.72
N LEU A 52 -2.67 -25.03 -17.40
CA LEU A 52 -1.43 -24.31 -17.17
C LEU A 52 -0.66 -24.84 -15.96
N ALA A 53 -1.31 -25.00 -14.81
CA ALA A 53 -0.67 -25.44 -13.57
C ALA A 53 -0.06 -26.84 -13.71
N GLU A 54 -0.81 -27.76 -14.31
CA GLU A 54 -0.38 -29.13 -14.59
C GLU A 54 0.85 -29.15 -15.50
N SER A 55 0.83 -28.39 -16.60
CA SER A 55 1.95 -28.31 -17.55
C SER A 55 3.24 -27.75 -16.94
N PHE A 56 3.13 -26.87 -15.94
CA PHE A 56 4.28 -26.28 -15.25
C PHE A 56 4.68 -27.02 -13.97
N GLY A 57 4.00 -28.12 -13.61
CA GLY A 57 4.29 -28.88 -12.38
C GLY A 57 4.10 -28.05 -11.11
N VAL A 58 3.15 -27.12 -11.10
CA VAL A 58 2.85 -26.24 -9.95
C VAL A 58 1.41 -26.42 -9.50
N SER A 59 1.14 -26.10 -8.24
CA SER A 59 -0.23 -26.19 -7.72
C SER A 59 -1.11 -25.11 -8.34
N ARG A 60 -2.36 -25.49 -8.66
CA ARG A 60 -3.37 -24.54 -9.16
C ARG A 60 -3.58 -23.34 -8.22
N PRO A 61 -3.64 -23.49 -6.88
CA PRO A 61 -3.72 -22.34 -5.98
C PRO A 61 -2.54 -21.37 -6.13
N ASN A 62 -1.31 -21.87 -6.32
CA ASN A 62 -0.14 -21.01 -6.49
C ASN A 62 -0.21 -20.22 -7.79
N VAL A 63 -0.63 -20.85 -8.89
CA VAL A 63 -0.85 -20.17 -10.18
C VAL A 63 -1.89 -19.07 -10.03
N SER A 64 -3.04 -19.39 -9.43
CA SER A 64 -4.11 -18.40 -9.22
C SER A 64 -3.65 -17.22 -8.35
N LYS A 65 -2.93 -17.49 -7.25
CA LYS A 65 -2.38 -16.42 -6.39
C LYS A 65 -1.37 -15.57 -7.15
N ALA A 66 -0.44 -16.17 -7.89
CA ALA A 66 0.55 -15.44 -8.69
C ALA A 66 -0.13 -14.54 -9.74
N ILE A 67 -1.13 -15.07 -10.46
CA ILE A 67 -1.91 -14.27 -11.42
C ILE A 67 -2.65 -13.11 -10.73
N ALA A 68 -3.16 -13.31 -9.50
CA ALA A 68 -3.76 -12.22 -8.74
C ALA A 68 -2.74 -11.11 -8.44
N LEU A 69 -1.50 -11.47 -8.06
CA LEU A 69 -0.43 -10.49 -7.85
C LEU A 69 -0.13 -9.65 -9.10
N ALA A 70 -0.25 -10.23 -10.29
CA ALA A 70 -0.04 -9.51 -11.55
C ALA A 70 -1.03 -8.34 -11.78
N ARG A 71 -2.10 -8.24 -10.99
CA ARG A 71 -3.01 -7.10 -10.99
C ARG A 71 -2.44 -5.87 -10.25
N ILE A 72 -1.38 -6.04 -9.46
CA ILE A 72 -0.75 -4.94 -8.73
C ILE A 72 -0.06 -4.01 -9.75
N PRO A 73 -0.39 -2.70 -9.76
CA PRO A 73 0.21 -1.73 -10.67
C PRO A 73 1.73 -1.62 -10.47
N SER A 74 2.47 -1.43 -11.55
CA SER A 74 3.93 -1.40 -11.51
C SER A 74 4.48 -0.28 -10.62
N GLU A 75 3.73 0.80 -10.49
CA GLU A 75 4.04 1.95 -9.64
C GLU A 75 3.97 1.58 -8.17
N VAL A 76 3.03 0.71 -7.79
CA VAL A 76 2.94 0.15 -6.44
C VAL A 76 4.13 -0.78 -6.19
N VAL A 77 4.44 -1.66 -7.14
CA VAL A 77 5.60 -2.56 -7.06
C VAL A 77 6.90 -1.78 -6.85
N ASN A 78 7.09 -0.70 -7.61
CA ASN A 78 8.26 0.16 -7.47
C ASN A 78 8.27 0.89 -6.11
N ALA A 79 7.11 1.37 -5.65
CA ALA A 79 7.02 2.11 -4.39
C ALA A 79 7.36 1.24 -3.17
N ILE A 80 7.04 -0.05 -3.20
CA ILE A 80 7.40 -0.99 -2.12
C ILE A 80 8.83 -1.54 -2.24
N GLY A 81 9.64 -1.02 -3.16
CA GLY A 81 11.05 -1.38 -3.32
C GLY A 81 11.32 -2.54 -4.28
N GLY A 82 10.31 -3.08 -4.99
CA GLY A 82 10.52 -4.11 -6.01
C GLY A 82 9.58 -5.32 -5.90
N ALA A 83 9.61 -6.16 -6.94
CA ALA A 83 8.73 -7.32 -7.07
C ALA A 83 9.10 -8.47 -6.10
N GLU A 84 10.33 -8.50 -5.63
CA GLU A 84 10.89 -9.42 -4.63
C GLU A 84 10.22 -9.27 -3.26
N HIS A 85 9.74 -8.07 -2.94
CA HIS A 85 9.04 -7.78 -1.69
C HIS A 85 7.56 -8.21 -1.71
N ILE A 86 7.04 -8.63 -2.87
CA ILE A 86 5.65 -9.08 -3.04
C ILE A 86 5.53 -10.58 -2.76
N SER A 87 5.48 -10.92 -1.47
CA SER A 87 5.02 -12.24 -1.04
C SER A 87 3.51 -12.40 -1.28
N PHE A 88 2.98 -13.62 -1.23
CA PHE A 88 1.52 -13.83 -1.31
C PHE A 88 0.74 -13.10 -0.22
N ARG A 89 1.32 -12.99 0.99
CA ARG A 89 0.70 -12.27 2.10
C ARG A 89 0.68 -10.76 1.82
N VAL A 90 1.83 -10.19 1.49
CA VAL A 90 1.96 -8.75 1.19
C VAL A 90 1.07 -8.37 0.00
N GLY A 91 1.11 -9.16 -1.06
CA GLY A 91 0.31 -8.90 -2.25
C GLY A 91 -1.20 -8.97 -2.02
N ALA A 92 -1.68 -9.85 -1.13
CA ALA A 92 -3.09 -9.85 -0.73
C ALA A 92 -3.46 -8.55 -0.01
N LEU A 93 -2.63 -8.09 0.94
CA LEU A 93 -2.84 -6.81 1.62
C LEU A 93 -2.85 -5.62 0.66
N LEU A 94 -1.95 -5.62 -0.34
CA LEU A 94 -1.90 -4.58 -1.37
C LEU A 94 -3.17 -4.57 -2.23
N LEU A 95 -3.62 -5.72 -2.70
CA LEU A 95 -4.84 -5.84 -3.50
C LEU A 95 -6.07 -5.42 -2.71
N ASP A 96 -6.20 -5.88 -1.47
CA ASP A 96 -7.30 -5.51 -0.58
C ASP A 96 -7.31 -3.99 -0.32
N ALA A 97 -6.13 -3.39 -0.10
CA ALA A 97 -6.00 -1.95 0.07
C ALA A 97 -6.40 -1.18 -1.19
N ILE A 98 -5.90 -1.58 -2.37
CA ILE A 98 -6.26 -0.97 -3.66
C ILE A 98 -7.77 -1.04 -3.88
N ASP A 99 -8.39 -2.19 -3.59
CA ASP A 99 -9.84 -2.38 -3.73
C ASP A 99 -10.63 -1.50 -2.72
N GLN A 100 -10.06 -1.19 -1.55
CA GLN A 100 -10.71 -0.35 -0.53
C GLN A 100 -10.61 1.16 -0.79
N ILE A 101 -9.42 1.67 -1.10
CA ILE A 101 -9.17 3.13 -1.20
C ILE A 101 -9.07 3.62 -2.65
N GLY A 102 -9.04 2.70 -3.60
CA GLY A 102 -8.86 2.99 -5.02
C GLY A 102 -7.39 3.11 -5.42
N GLU A 103 -7.08 2.61 -6.62
CA GLU A 103 -5.73 2.56 -7.19
C GLU A 103 -5.03 3.92 -7.23
N ALA A 104 -5.71 4.96 -7.70
CA ALA A 104 -5.12 6.29 -7.85
C ALA A 104 -4.68 6.90 -6.50
N LEU A 105 -5.51 6.71 -5.46
CA LEU A 105 -5.19 7.19 -4.11
C LEU A 105 -4.05 6.36 -3.50
N PHE A 106 -4.08 5.04 -3.69
CA PHE A 106 -3.01 4.16 -3.25
C PHE A 106 -1.66 4.58 -3.85
N ILE A 107 -1.58 4.75 -5.17
CA ILE A 107 -0.35 5.15 -5.86
C ILE A 107 0.16 6.50 -5.34
N ARG A 108 -0.75 7.47 -5.14
CA ARG A 108 -0.38 8.79 -4.60
C ARG A 108 0.26 8.68 -3.22
N ARG A 109 -0.38 7.95 -2.29
CA ARG A 109 0.14 7.75 -0.92
C ARG A 109 1.42 6.93 -0.91
N ALA A 110 1.55 5.93 -1.79
CA ALA A 110 2.76 5.11 -1.86
C ALA A 110 3.97 5.92 -2.34
N ARG A 111 3.77 6.84 -3.31
CA ARG A 111 4.81 7.81 -3.71
C ARG A 111 5.18 8.75 -2.57
N GLU A 112 4.21 9.18 -1.79
CA GLU A 112 4.45 10.02 -0.62
C GLU A 112 5.23 9.28 0.47
N ALA A 113 4.90 8.03 0.77
CA ALA A 113 5.64 7.19 1.70
C ALA A 113 7.13 7.10 1.34
N VAL A 114 7.42 6.83 0.06
CA VAL A 114 8.81 6.77 -0.45
C VAL A 114 9.49 8.12 -0.33
N ARG A 115 8.79 9.23 -0.64
CA ARG A 115 9.33 10.60 -0.51
C ARG A 115 9.66 10.96 0.94
N VAL A 116 8.83 10.51 1.88
CA VAL A 116 9.06 10.69 3.33
C VAL A 116 10.21 9.80 3.83
N GLY A 117 10.57 8.78 3.06
CA GLY A 117 11.72 7.91 3.33
C GLY A 117 11.35 6.55 3.90
N PHE A 118 10.06 6.15 3.90
CA PHE A 118 9.68 4.82 4.37
C PHE A 118 10.22 3.74 3.43
N THR A 119 11.01 2.83 3.99
CA THR A 119 11.66 1.74 3.24
C THR A 119 11.08 0.36 3.59
N ALA A 120 10.51 0.20 4.77
CA ALA A 120 9.89 -1.06 5.18
C ALA A 120 8.49 -1.20 4.54
N VAL A 121 8.20 -2.39 4.02
CA VAL A 121 6.89 -2.70 3.40
C VAL A 121 5.74 -2.47 4.38
N ASP A 122 5.91 -2.89 5.64
CA ASP A 122 4.88 -2.73 6.67
C ASP A 122 4.61 -1.24 6.98
N ASP A 123 5.64 -0.40 6.98
CA ASP A 123 5.51 1.04 7.17
C ASP A 123 4.78 1.69 5.98
N ILE A 124 5.16 1.31 4.76
CA ILE A 124 4.48 1.80 3.55
C ILE A 124 3.00 1.38 3.57
N LEU A 125 2.70 0.12 3.94
CA LEU A 125 1.33 -0.36 4.08
C LEU A 125 0.56 0.39 5.17
N GLU A 126 1.16 0.61 6.34
CA GLU A 126 0.52 1.34 7.44
C GLU A 126 0.16 2.77 7.01
N PHE A 127 1.09 3.46 6.34
CA PHE A 127 0.86 4.81 5.83
C PHE A 127 -0.19 4.85 4.73
N VAL A 128 -0.09 3.98 3.72
CA VAL A 128 -0.97 4.03 2.55
C VAL A 128 -2.40 3.65 2.91
N VAL A 129 -2.57 2.61 3.73
CA VAL A 129 -3.89 2.08 4.10
C VAL A 129 -4.56 2.92 5.18
N PHE A 130 -3.84 3.23 6.26
CA PHE A 130 -4.45 3.87 7.44
C PHE A 130 -4.25 5.38 7.50
N ASP A 131 -3.47 5.96 6.59
CA ASP A 131 -3.14 7.39 6.57
C ASP A 131 -2.47 7.85 7.88
N ARG A 132 -1.59 6.99 8.43
CA ARG A 132 -0.90 7.20 9.70
C ARG A 132 0.61 7.10 9.53
N ILE A 133 1.35 7.91 10.28
CA ILE A 133 2.81 7.78 10.33
C ILE A 133 3.15 6.44 11.00
N PRO A 134 3.90 5.56 10.31
CA PRO A 134 4.21 4.24 10.83
C PRO A 134 5.02 4.25 12.10
N GLN A 135 4.89 3.18 12.89
CA GLN A 135 5.59 3.12 14.16
C GLN A 135 7.12 3.00 14.04
N HIS A 136 7.61 2.38 12.96
CA HIS A 136 9.04 2.13 12.71
C HIS A 136 9.61 3.03 11.61
N ALA A 137 8.87 4.07 11.23
CA ALA A 137 9.28 5.02 10.22
C ALA A 137 10.74 5.48 10.44
N PRO A 138 11.64 5.31 9.46
CA PRO A 138 12.91 6.04 9.48
C PRO A 138 12.54 7.51 9.59
N ASN A 139 13.23 8.20 10.49
CA ASN A 139 12.95 9.58 10.81
C ASN A 139 11.68 9.90 11.59
N LYS A 140 11.17 8.94 12.37
CA LYS A 140 10.05 9.17 13.27
C LYS A 140 10.37 10.26 14.30
N ILE A 141 9.70 11.39 14.16
CA ILE A 141 9.68 12.44 15.15
C ILE A 141 8.82 11.99 16.33
N GLN A 142 9.39 11.93 17.52
CA GLN A 142 8.63 11.67 18.74
C GLN A 142 8.32 12.98 19.44
N VAL A 143 7.05 13.18 19.81
CA VAL A 143 6.63 14.35 20.56
C VAL A 143 6.18 13.93 21.94
N HIS A 144 6.83 14.46 22.96
CA HIS A 144 6.55 14.22 24.36
C HIS A 144 6.10 15.51 25.03
N LEU A 145 5.17 15.41 25.99
CA LEU A 145 4.90 16.52 26.88
C LEU A 145 6.08 16.68 27.85
N ALA A 146 6.71 17.86 27.87
CA ALA A 146 7.79 18.13 28.81
C ALA A 146 7.27 18.13 30.25
N ARG A 147 8.18 17.97 31.22
CA ARG A 147 7.84 17.90 32.65
C ARG A 147 7.08 19.13 33.16
N ASP A 148 7.30 20.29 32.53
CA ASP A 148 6.62 21.55 32.84
C ASP A 148 5.14 21.58 32.43
N LYS A 149 4.68 20.59 31.64
CA LYS A 149 3.34 20.50 31.04
C LYS A 149 2.96 21.68 30.14
N LYS A 150 3.92 22.51 29.74
CA LYS A 150 3.73 23.71 28.92
C LYS A 150 4.51 23.64 27.61
N SER A 151 5.54 22.82 27.57
CA SER A 151 6.41 22.65 26.39
C SER A 151 6.28 21.25 25.81
N LEU A 152 6.46 21.14 24.49
CA LEU A 152 6.59 19.85 23.81
C LEU A 152 8.07 19.59 23.54
N ARG A 153 8.57 18.43 23.96
CA ARG A 153 9.88 17.92 23.55
C ARG A 153 9.70 17.14 22.26
N VAL A 154 10.49 17.49 21.27
CA VAL A 154 10.47 16.83 19.96
C VAL A 154 11.81 16.13 19.79
N ASP A 155 11.81 14.80 19.81
CA ASP A 155 12.99 14.02 19.49
C ASP A 155 12.98 13.75 17.97
N ILE A 156 13.97 14.30 17.28
CA ILE A 156 14.14 14.23 15.83
C ILE A 156 15.48 13.53 15.57
N PRO A 157 15.54 12.53 14.68
CA PRO A 157 16.81 11.98 14.22
C PRO A 157 17.54 12.99 13.33
N ASP A 158 18.87 12.89 13.30
CA ASP A 158 19.74 13.75 12.50
C ASP A 158 19.54 15.26 12.79
N LEU A 159 19.37 15.61 14.07
CA LEU A 159 19.18 17.01 14.52
C LEU A 159 20.25 17.95 13.98
N ASP A 160 21.49 17.48 13.86
CA ASP A 160 22.64 18.26 13.40
C ASP A 160 22.42 18.86 11.99
N ASP A 161 21.71 18.15 11.11
CA ASP A 161 21.38 18.63 9.76
C ASP A 161 20.33 19.74 9.76
N LEU A 162 19.52 19.81 10.83
CA LEU A 162 18.44 20.80 10.98
C LEU A 162 18.90 22.06 11.72
N LEU A 163 19.98 21.99 12.52
CA LEU A 163 20.51 23.14 13.27
C LEU A 163 20.75 24.38 12.39
N PRO A 164 21.33 24.28 11.17
CA PRO A 164 21.53 25.44 10.30
C PRO A 164 20.24 26.06 9.78
N HIS A 165 19.12 25.35 9.89
CA HIS A 165 17.83 25.74 9.30
C HIS A 165 16.73 25.96 10.35
N LEU A 166 17.09 26.10 11.63
CA LEU A 166 16.14 26.26 12.75
C LEU A 166 15.03 27.29 12.51
N PRO A 167 15.28 28.52 12.00
CA PRO A 167 14.21 29.48 11.76
C PRO A 167 13.17 29.00 10.74
N ARG A 168 13.62 28.24 9.73
CA ARG A 168 12.74 27.67 8.71
C ARG A 168 11.91 26.51 9.28
N VAL A 169 12.52 25.70 10.15
CA VAL A 169 11.82 24.63 10.88
C VAL A 169 10.75 25.24 11.80
N GLU A 170 11.05 26.31 12.51
CA GLU A 170 10.09 27.01 13.37
C GLU A 170 8.88 27.55 12.59
N ALA A 171 9.14 28.21 11.45
CA ALA A 171 8.07 28.71 10.58
C ALA A 171 7.19 27.58 10.02
N PHE A 172 7.81 26.46 9.62
CA PHE A 172 7.11 25.28 9.16
C PHE A 172 6.23 24.66 10.26
N ILE A 173 6.78 24.45 11.45
CA ILE A 173 6.04 23.88 12.60
C ILE A 173 4.87 24.79 12.98
N SER A 174 5.08 26.11 13.01
CA SER A 174 4.02 27.08 13.32
C SER A 174 2.86 26.99 12.32
N THR A 175 3.18 26.89 11.03
CA THR A 175 2.17 26.72 9.96
C THR A 175 1.44 25.39 10.10
N ALA A 176 2.18 24.29 10.35
CA ALA A 176 1.61 22.97 10.55
C ALA A 176 0.65 22.94 11.76
N PHE A 177 0.97 23.62 12.86
CA PHE A 177 0.07 23.72 14.01
C PHE A 177 -1.23 24.45 13.69
N VAL A 178 -1.18 25.53 12.88
CA VAL A 178 -2.39 26.23 12.44
C VAL A 178 -3.27 25.28 11.62
N MET A 179 -2.68 24.62 10.62
CA MET A 179 -3.42 23.66 9.77
C MET A 179 -3.99 22.49 10.58
N PHE A 180 -3.21 21.94 11.52
CA PHE A 180 -3.65 20.85 12.39
C PHE A 180 -4.82 21.26 13.29
N LYS A 181 -4.77 22.45 13.91
CA LYS A 181 -5.89 22.97 14.73
C LYS A 181 -7.16 23.12 13.89
N SER A 182 -7.04 23.62 12.66
CA SER A 182 -8.18 23.73 11.74
C SER A 182 -8.76 22.37 11.36
N ALA A 183 -7.91 21.39 11.04
CA ALA A 183 -8.34 20.02 10.73
C ALA A 183 -9.04 19.35 11.94
N LEU A 184 -8.45 19.46 13.13
CA LEU A 184 -9.02 18.91 14.36
C LEU A 184 -10.41 19.52 14.66
N ALA A 185 -10.57 20.83 14.46
CA ALA A 185 -11.85 21.49 14.66
C ALA A 185 -12.92 20.97 13.66
N ALA A 186 -12.53 20.75 12.40
CA ALA A 186 -13.40 20.19 11.37
C ALA A 186 -13.83 18.74 11.70
N ASP A 187 -12.90 17.91 12.18
CA ASP A 187 -13.19 16.52 12.57
C ASP A 187 -14.13 16.44 13.77
N ILE A 188 -13.91 17.29 14.78
CA ILE A 188 -14.80 17.39 15.95
C ILE A 188 -16.21 17.81 15.51
N ALA A 189 -16.31 18.81 14.63
CA ALA A 189 -17.60 19.27 14.10
C ALA A 189 -18.31 18.15 13.30
N ALA A 190 -17.59 17.44 12.43
CA ALA A 190 -18.13 16.32 11.68
C ALA A 190 -18.61 15.17 12.58
N ALA A 191 -17.86 14.85 13.65
CA ALA A 191 -18.24 13.85 14.64
C ALA A 191 -19.51 14.26 15.41
N ALA A 192 -19.62 15.54 15.80
CA ALA A 192 -20.82 16.06 16.48
C ALA A 192 -22.07 16.00 15.60
N VAL A 193 -21.96 16.38 14.33
CA VAL A 193 -23.07 16.28 13.35
C VAL A 193 -23.48 14.81 13.15
N LYS A 194 -22.52 13.88 13.07
CA LYS A 194 -22.80 12.44 12.94
C LYS A 194 -23.49 11.88 14.19
N ALA A 195 -23.10 12.34 15.39
CA ALA A 195 -23.75 11.97 16.65
C ALA A 195 -25.20 12.50 16.74
N GLN A 196 -25.43 13.76 16.34
CA GLN A 196 -26.76 14.36 16.30
C GLN A 196 -27.68 13.65 15.30
N ARG A 197 -27.19 13.28 14.10
CA ARG A 197 -27.96 12.49 13.13
C ARG A 197 -28.37 11.13 13.67
N ARG A 198 -27.48 10.44 14.40
CA ARG A 198 -27.79 9.14 15.05
C ARG A 198 -28.83 9.26 16.17
N LEU A 199 -28.85 10.38 16.88
CA LEU A 199 -29.85 10.66 17.92
C LEU A 199 -31.22 11.04 17.31
N GLY A 200 -31.24 11.86 16.26
CA GLY A 200 -32.48 12.25 15.57
C GLY A 200 -33.19 11.09 14.85
N THR A 201 -32.44 10.12 14.29
CA THR A 201 -33.03 8.91 13.71
C THR A 201 -33.67 7.98 14.77
N LYS A 202 -33.22 8.03 16.03
CA LYS A 202 -33.83 7.27 17.12
C LYS A 202 -35.13 7.89 17.63
N THR A 203 -35.25 9.22 17.61
CA THR A 203 -36.46 9.91 18.10
C THR A 203 -37.64 9.83 17.11
N SER A 204 -37.38 9.67 15.82
CA SER A 204 -38.43 9.48 14.80
C SER A 204 -39.09 8.10 14.86
N GLY A 205 -38.36 7.05 15.27
CA GLY A 205 -38.89 5.68 15.35
C GLY A 205 -39.70 5.37 16.61
N GLN A 206 -39.75 6.28 17.58
CA GLN A 206 -40.43 6.07 18.87
C GLN A 206 -41.80 6.77 18.96
N LYS A 207 -42.15 7.64 18.00
CA LYS A 207 -43.47 8.29 17.91
C LYS A 207 -44.53 7.51 17.11
N GLU A 208 -44.16 6.42 16.42
CA GLU A 208 -45.07 5.61 15.60
C GLU A 208 -45.58 4.32 16.29
N ARG A 209 -45.22 4.07 17.55
CA ARG A 209 -45.64 2.85 18.29
C ARG A 209 -46.69 3.08 19.38
N THR A 210 -47.31 4.25 19.42
CA THR A 210 -48.40 4.56 20.35
C THR A 210 -49.56 5.17 19.57
N ARG A 211 -50.23 4.36 18.76
CA ARG A 211 -51.61 4.55 18.36
C ARG A 211 -52.23 3.24 17.94
#